data_AF-V2XH72-F1
#
_entry.id   AF-V2XH72-F1
#
_cell.length_a   1.000
_cell.length_b   1.000
_cell.length_c   1.000
_cell.angle_alpha   90.00
_cell.angle_beta   90.00
_cell.angle_gamma   90.00
#
_symmetry.space_group_name_H-M   'P 1'
#
loop_
_entity.id
_entity.type
_entity.pdbx_description
1 polymer ?
#
loop_
_entity_poly.entity_id
_entity_poly.type
_entity_poly.pdbx_seq_one_letter_code
_entity_poly.pdbx_strand_id
1 'polypeptide(L)'
;MPPTPLPPPPSEPEWPIPTLNLRVEDLAHPGAVLFFKHIPNPVEALKGAITNVFKLLYASVDKAPTNVESILLVLRPMEGVAYTTDGTECTKEIHFSLQHVVNSQKRCKDEIMGVLTHELVHCFQYNAKDTCPSGLIEGIADWVRLHSNLVPPHWKRIPGAKWDAGYEKTGYFLEWIDRRYGKTKGKEEKGAIVRVLNETMKECEYEEEKIWVDLVGLPVTALWECYCDEMKEKEEIEKVLETNESSETVLKQAEKANKRDRAQSVDLESDASLDAVVVFGTSEEAQPPVVK
;
A
#
# COMPACT_ATOMS: atom_id res chain seq x y z
N MET A 1 47.86 -24.19 -27.63
CA MET A 1 47.78 -23.15 -26.57
C MET A 1 46.38 -23.19 -26.00
N PRO A 2 46.20 -23.28 -24.68
CA PRO A 2 44.87 -23.11 -24.09
C PRO A 2 44.36 -21.69 -24.38
N PRO A 3 43.05 -21.50 -24.64
CA PRO A 3 42.48 -20.18 -24.87
C PRO A 3 42.64 -19.30 -23.62
N THR A 4 43.09 -18.07 -23.85
CA THR A 4 43.25 -17.05 -22.79
C THR A 4 41.89 -16.78 -22.14
N PRO A 5 41.78 -16.73 -20.80
CA PRO A 5 40.54 -16.37 -20.12
C PRO A 5 40.06 -14.99 -20.60
N LEU A 6 38.77 -14.89 -20.92
CA LEU A 6 38.16 -13.59 -21.21
C LEU A 6 38.30 -12.68 -19.98
N PRO A 7 38.62 -11.38 -20.17
CA PRO A 7 38.67 -10.44 -19.07
C PRO A 7 37.30 -10.41 -18.37
N PRO A 8 37.28 -10.25 -17.03
CA PRO A 8 36.03 -10.14 -16.30
C PRO A 8 35.23 -8.95 -16.85
N PRO A 9 33.89 -9.05 -16.90
CA PRO A 9 33.05 -7.94 -17.32
C PRO A 9 33.34 -6.72 -16.44
N PRO A 10 33.22 -5.50 -16.99
CA PRO A 10 33.34 -4.27 -16.20
C PRO A 10 32.39 -4.34 -15.01
N SER A 11 32.86 -3.98 -13.81
CA SER A 11 31.99 -3.84 -12.63
C SER A 11 30.91 -2.81 -12.94
N GLU A 12 29.65 -3.13 -12.63
CA GLU A 12 28.56 -2.17 -12.75
C GLU A 12 28.84 -0.95 -11.86
N PRO A 13 28.51 0.27 -12.32
CA PRO A 13 28.74 1.46 -11.52
C PRO A 13 27.86 1.43 -10.27
N GLU A 14 28.46 1.75 -9.13
CA GLU A 14 27.79 1.76 -7.82
C GLU A 14 27.07 3.09 -7.56
N TRP A 15 25.97 3.03 -6.82
CA TRP A 15 25.24 4.23 -6.39
C TRP A 15 26.06 5.05 -5.37
N PRO A 16 25.98 6.40 -5.39
CA PRO A 16 26.74 7.25 -4.48
C PRO A 16 26.12 7.24 -3.08
N ILE A 17 26.46 6.23 -2.27
CA ILE A 17 25.99 6.13 -0.88
C ILE A 17 26.78 7.10 0.02
N PRO A 18 26.13 8.02 0.74
CA PRO A 18 26.81 8.93 1.67
C PRO A 18 27.36 8.21 2.89
N THR A 19 28.20 8.90 3.66
CA THR A 19 28.64 8.40 4.97
C THR A 19 27.43 8.30 5.91
N LEU A 20 27.25 7.15 6.57
CA LEU A 20 26.11 6.90 7.44
C LEU A 20 26.54 6.91 8.90
N ASN A 21 25.92 7.79 9.69
CA ASN A 21 26.18 7.94 11.12
C ASN A 21 24.91 7.62 11.92
N LEU A 22 25.09 7.10 13.14
CA LEU A 22 23.99 6.78 14.05
C LEU A 22 24.26 7.39 15.42
N ARG A 23 23.32 8.16 15.94
CA ARG A 23 23.27 8.63 17.33
C ARG A 23 22.04 8.07 18.01
N VAL A 24 22.21 7.52 19.21
CA VAL A 24 21.11 7.06 20.05
C VAL A 24 21.16 7.86 21.35
N GLU A 25 20.14 8.68 21.60
CA GLU A 25 20.12 9.58 22.77
C GLU A 25 19.85 8.82 24.07
N ASP A 26 19.07 7.75 24.02
CA ASP A 26 18.84 6.84 25.15
C ASP A 26 18.85 5.38 24.66
N LEU A 27 19.97 4.68 24.91
CA LEU A 27 20.16 3.28 24.54
C LEU A 27 19.32 2.31 25.38
N ALA A 28 18.93 2.71 26.60
CA ALA A 28 18.10 1.90 27.50
C ALA A 28 16.60 2.05 27.19
N HIS A 29 16.21 3.05 26.40
CA HIS A 29 14.82 3.24 26.00
C HIS A 29 14.25 1.99 25.30
N PRO A 30 13.03 1.52 25.62
CA PRO A 30 12.45 0.32 25.01
C PRO A 30 12.40 0.37 23.47
N GLY A 31 12.17 1.56 22.91
CA GLY A 31 12.23 1.79 21.47
C GLY A 31 13.60 1.54 20.84
N ALA A 32 14.69 1.92 21.51
CA ALA A 32 16.05 1.66 21.00
C ALA A 32 16.36 0.16 21.00
N VAL A 33 15.97 -0.53 22.08
CA VAL A 33 16.07 -2.00 22.17
C VAL A 33 15.28 -2.69 21.05
N LEU A 34 14.05 -2.25 20.80
CA LEU A 34 13.23 -2.75 19.70
C LEU A 34 13.84 -2.45 18.33
N PHE A 35 14.37 -1.25 18.12
CA PHE A 35 15.04 -0.87 16.88
C PHE A 35 16.17 -1.83 16.55
N PHE A 36 17.13 -2.03 17.46
CA PHE A 36 18.27 -2.91 17.22
C PHE A 36 17.89 -4.39 17.15
N LYS A 37 16.82 -4.81 17.84
CA LYS A 37 16.26 -6.16 17.71
C LYS A 37 15.75 -6.43 16.30
N HIS A 38 15.08 -5.47 15.68
CA HIS A 38 14.45 -5.64 14.37
C HIS A 38 15.34 -5.21 13.19
N ILE A 39 16.31 -4.32 13.44
CA ILE A 39 17.32 -3.84 12.50
C ILE A 39 18.72 -4.17 13.06
N PRO A 40 19.14 -5.45 13.01
CA PRO A 40 20.42 -5.87 13.57
C PRO A 40 21.63 -5.30 12.82
N ASN A 41 21.43 -4.88 11.56
CA ASN A 41 22.46 -4.21 10.76
C ASN A 41 21.89 -2.91 10.16
N PRO A 42 21.97 -1.78 10.90
CA PRO A 42 21.47 -0.50 10.43
C PRO A 42 22.15 0.01 9.15
N VAL A 43 23.43 -0.32 8.95
CA VAL A 43 24.18 0.09 7.76
C VAL A 43 23.58 -0.53 6.50
N GLU A 44 23.37 -1.85 6.50
CA GLU A 44 22.78 -2.54 5.34
C GLU A 44 21.32 -2.16 5.12
N ALA A 45 20.57 -1.92 6.20
CA ALA A 45 19.19 -1.42 6.10
C ALA A 45 19.13 -0.05 5.41
N LEU A 46 19.94 0.91 5.84
CA LEU A 46 20.01 2.25 5.25
C LEU A 46 20.55 2.20 3.83
N LYS A 47 21.63 1.45 3.55
CA LYS A 47 22.15 1.25 2.18
C LYS A 47 21.10 0.70 1.23
N GLY A 48 20.35 -0.31 1.67
CA GLY A 48 19.26 -0.89 0.89
C GLY A 48 18.14 0.11 0.61
N ALA A 49 17.73 0.88 1.63
CA ALA A 49 16.72 1.92 1.48
C ALA A 49 17.18 3.04 0.52
N ILE A 50 18.40 3.57 0.69
CA ILE A 50 18.99 4.59 -0.20
C ILE A 50 19.06 4.07 -1.64
N THR A 51 19.50 2.83 -1.83
CA THR A 51 19.56 2.21 -3.16
C THR A 51 18.17 2.13 -3.81
N ASN A 52 17.13 1.82 -3.04
CA ASN A 52 15.76 1.80 -3.54
C ASN A 52 15.26 3.21 -3.89
N VAL A 53 15.50 4.20 -3.02
CA VAL A 53 15.22 5.62 -3.32
C VAL A 53 15.88 6.00 -4.64
N PHE A 54 17.16 5.67 -4.82
CA PHE A 54 17.87 6.02 -6.03
C PHE A 54 17.34 5.35 -7.30
N LYS A 55 17.07 4.04 -7.25
CA LYS A 55 16.48 3.30 -8.38
C LYS A 55 15.08 3.81 -8.76
N LEU A 56 14.34 4.33 -7.79
CA LEU A 56 12.97 4.79 -7.98
C LEU A 56 12.91 6.25 -8.45
N LEU A 57 13.84 7.10 -8.02
CA LEU A 57 13.82 8.55 -8.32
C LEU A 57 14.82 9.03 -9.38
N TYR A 58 15.85 8.25 -9.72
CA TYR A 58 16.87 8.65 -10.71
C TYR A 58 17.06 7.58 -11.78
N ALA A 59 17.30 8.03 -13.01
CA ALA A 59 17.43 7.16 -14.18
C ALA A 59 18.73 6.33 -14.17
N SER A 60 19.79 6.85 -13.55
CA SER A 60 21.12 6.25 -13.54
C SER A 60 21.97 6.83 -12.41
N VAL A 61 23.10 6.19 -12.13
CA VAL A 61 24.03 6.58 -11.05
C VAL A 61 24.58 8.00 -11.18
N ASP A 62 24.77 8.51 -12.40
CA ASP A 62 25.28 9.84 -12.69
C ASP A 62 24.23 10.95 -12.50
N LYS A 63 22.95 10.56 -12.37
CA LYS A 63 21.84 11.47 -12.11
C LYS A 63 21.51 11.59 -10.63
N ALA A 64 21.99 10.66 -9.80
CA ALA A 64 21.78 10.72 -8.36
C ALA A 64 22.51 11.94 -7.76
N PRO A 65 21.91 12.61 -6.76
CA PRO A 65 22.52 13.75 -6.10
C PRO A 65 23.77 13.33 -5.31
N THR A 66 24.82 14.14 -5.39
CA THR A 66 26.09 13.93 -4.70
C THR A 66 26.40 15.02 -3.68
N ASN A 67 25.49 16.00 -3.51
CA ASN A 67 25.62 17.10 -2.56
C ASN A 67 25.30 16.70 -1.11
N VAL A 68 24.75 15.51 -0.89
CA VAL A 68 24.57 14.91 0.44
C VAL A 68 25.76 13.99 0.69
N GLU A 69 26.70 14.44 1.51
CA GLU A 69 27.94 13.71 1.80
C GLU A 69 27.80 12.80 3.01
N SER A 70 26.90 13.17 3.95
CA SER A 70 26.63 12.37 5.14
C SER A 70 25.17 12.41 5.57
N ILE A 71 24.70 11.31 6.19
CA ILE A 71 23.39 11.21 6.82
C ILE A 71 23.60 10.78 8.27
N LEU A 72 23.05 11.56 9.20
CA LEU A 72 22.98 11.22 10.62
C LEU A 72 21.57 10.75 10.98
N LEU A 73 21.42 9.47 11.32
CA LEU A 73 20.21 8.96 11.95
C LEU A 73 20.29 9.20 13.47
N VAL A 74 19.34 9.95 14.01
CA VAL A 74 19.20 10.23 15.44
C VAL A 74 17.97 9.48 15.97
N LEU A 75 18.21 8.49 16.83
CA LEU A 75 17.15 7.81 17.57
C LEU A 75 16.96 8.47 18.93
N ARG A 76 15.80 9.09 19.16
CA ARG A 76 15.54 9.82 20.40
C ARG A 76 14.09 9.76 20.89
N PRO A 77 13.82 9.93 22.19
CA PRO A 77 12.48 10.19 22.68
C PRO A 77 11.97 11.54 22.16
N MET A 78 10.88 11.52 21.41
CA MET A 78 10.22 12.73 20.89
C MET A 78 8.78 12.41 20.50
N GLU A 79 7.95 13.46 20.44
CA GLU A 79 6.61 13.39 19.86
C GLU A 79 6.66 13.20 18.34
N GLY A 80 5.56 12.72 17.76
CA GLY A 80 5.46 12.44 16.33
C GLY A 80 6.17 11.16 15.90
N VAL A 81 6.44 11.05 14.60
CA VAL A 81 7.00 9.84 13.96
C VAL A 81 8.47 10.02 13.67
N ALA A 82 8.79 10.84 12.68
CA ALA A 82 10.14 11.23 12.31
C ALA A 82 10.10 12.57 11.56
N TYR A 83 11.28 13.15 11.33
CA TYR A 83 11.46 14.25 10.38
C TYR A 83 12.90 14.28 9.86
N THR A 84 13.06 14.87 8.69
CA THR A 84 14.36 15.14 8.07
C THR A 84 14.68 16.63 8.12
N THR A 85 15.93 16.97 8.37
CA THR A 85 16.41 18.36 8.38
C THR A 85 17.83 18.47 7.82
N ASP A 86 18.23 19.68 7.45
CA ASP A 86 19.61 19.98 7.08
C ASP A 86 20.48 20.10 8.35
N GLY A 87 21.60 19.40 8.35
CA GLY A 87 22.64 19.51 9.37
C GLY A 87 23.73 20.51 8.98
N THR A 88 24.93 20.33 9.53
CA THR A 88 26.11 21.12 9.13
C THR A 88 26.72 20.56 7.85
N GLU A 89 27.15 21.43 6.92
CA GLU A 89 28.06 21.10 5.81
C GLU A 89 27.69 19.80 5.06
N CYS A 90 26.77 19.87 4.08
CA CYS A 90 26.38 18.74 3.22
C CYS A 90 25.83 17.50 3.97
N THR A 91 25.42 17.67 5.23
CA THR A 91 24.84 16.62 6.06
C THR A 91 23.32 16.74 6.13
N LYS A 92 22.61 15.60 6.02
CA LYS A 92 21.20 15.49 6.37
C LYS A 92 21.05 14.79 7.71
N GLU A 93 20.07 15.20 8.51
CA GLU A 93 19.72 14.51 9.76
C GLU A 93 18.32 13.93 9.67
N ILE A 94 18.17 12.68 10.10
CA ILE A 94 16.87 12.00 10.26
C ILE A 94 16.65 11.80 11.76
N HIS A 95 15.62 12.42 12.31
CA HIS A 95 15.25 12.27 13.72
C HIS A 95 14.08 11.31 13.83
N PHE A 96 14.27 10.15 14.44
CA PHE A 96 13.26 9.11 14.54
C PHE A 96 12.83 8.91 16.01
N SER A 97 11.53 9.08 16.26
CA SER A 97 10.90 8.84 17.56
C SER A 97 11.03 7.40 18.03
N LEU A 98 11.73 7.21 19.13
CA LEU A 98 11.75 5.94 19.86
C LEU A 98 10.39 5.58 20.44
N GLN A 99 9.52 6.56 20.72
CA GLN A 99 8.15 6.29 21.18
C GLN A 99 7.30 5.69 20.05
N HIS A 100 7.45 6.18 18.82
CA HIS A 100 6.78 5.58 17.65
C HIS A 100 7.21 4.13 17.43
N VAL A 101 8.50 3.83 17.61
CA VAL A 101 9.01 2.46 17.50
C VAL A 101 8.33 1.52 18.51
N VAL A 102 8.14 1.96 19.76
CA VAL A 102 7.40 1.21 20.79
C VAL A 102 5.94 1.02 20.37
N ASN A 103 5.27 2.07 19.92
CA ASN A 103 3.88 2.03 19.50
C ASN A 103 3.65 1.07 18.32
N SER A 104 4.69 0.87 17.50
CA SER A 104 4.67 0.06 16.27
C SER A 104 5.16 -1.38 16.45
N GLN A 105 5.36 -1.84 17.69
CA GLN A 105 5.98 -3.13 18.01
C GLN A 105 5.45 -4.35 17.23
N LYS A 106 4.15 -4.37 16.87
CA LYS A 106 3.52 -5.50 16.13
C LYS A 106 4.04 -5.68 14.71
N ARG A 107 4.51 -4.59 14.08
CA ARG A 107 5.08 -4.54 12.73
C ARG A 107 6.39 -3.76 12.71
N CYS A 108 7.15 -3.87 13.80
CA CYS A 108 8.26 -2.97 14.11
C CYS A 108 9.27 -2.84 12.96
N LYS A 109 9.68 -3.97 12.36
CA LYS A 109 10.63 -4.00 11.25
C LYS A 109 10.12 -3.22 10.02
N ASP A 110 8.92 -3.56 9.54
CA ASP A 110 8.36 -2.96 8.33
C ASP A 110 8.04 -1.48 8.54
N GLU A 111 7.61 -1.11 9.75
CA GLU A 111 7.35 0.29 10.09
C GLU A 111 8.64 1.11 10.19
N ILE A 112 9.67 0.60 10.85
CA ILE A 112 11.00 1.24 10.90
C ILE A 112 11.53 1.45 9.48
N MET A 113 11.51 0.40 8.65
CA MET A 113 11.98 0.50 7.27
C MET A 113 11.14 1.46 6.44
N GLY A 114 9.82 1.47 6.64
CA GLY A 114 8.90 2.37 5.94
C GLY A 114 9.16 3.84 6.27
N VAL A 115 9.30 4.16 7.56
CA VAL A 115 9.63 5.52 8.01
C VAL A 115 11.02 5.94 7.53
N LEU A 116 12.05 5.10 7.69
CA LEU A 116 13.39 5.41 7.20
C LEU A 116 13.41 5.63 5.67
N THR A 117 12.68 4.82 4.92
CA THR A 117 12.59 4.99 3.46
C THR A 117 11.94 6.33 3.10
N HIS A 118 10.86 6.71 3.79
CA HIS A 118 10.20 8.00 3.61
C HIS A 118 11.16 9.17 3.90
N GLU A 119 11.82 9.17 5.05
CA GLU A 119 12.77 10.23 5.43
C GLU A 119 14.00 10.30 4.52
N LEU A 120 14.49 9.16 4.06
CA LEU A 120 15.58 9.12 3.09
C LEU A 120 15.18 9.72 1.74
N VAL A 121 13.91 9.69 1.35
CA VAL A 121 13.47 10.43 0.15
C VAL A 121 13.66 11.92 0.33
N HIS A 122 13.28 12.48 1.49
CA HIS A 122 13.50 13.90 1.81
C HIS A 122 14.97 14.31 1.82
N CYS A 123 15.88 13.36 2.05
CA CYS A 123 17.32 13.63 1.94
C CYS A 123 17.78 13.92 0.51
N PHE A 124 17.16 13.30 -0.50
CA PHE A 124 17.68 13.29 -1.87
C PHE A 124 16.76 13.95 -2.90
N GLN A 125 15.44 13.92 -2.70
CA GLN A 125 14.50 14.46 -3.68
C GLN A 125 14.68 15.96 -3.91
N TYR A 126 14.36 16.40 -5.11
CA TYR A 126 14.34 17.82 -5.42
C TYR A 126 13.01 18.44 -5.03
N ASN A 127 13.02 19.70 -4.61
CA ASN A 127 11.85 20.40 -4.08
C ASN A 127 11.53 21.71 -4.82
N ALA A 128 12.06 21.86 -6.04
CA ALA A 128 11.83 23.02 -6.90
C ALA A 128 12.18 24.36 -6.22
N LYS A 129 13.37 24.43 -5.59
CA LYS A 129 13.82 25.62 -4.84
C LYS A 129 12.82 26.05 -3.77
N ASP A 130 12.33 25.07 -3.01
CA ASP A 130 11.34 25.25 -1.94
C ASP A 130 9.96 25.77 -2.38
N THR A 131 9.67 25.80 -3.69
CA THR A 131 8.36 26.25 -4.21
C THR A 131 7.39 25.10 -4.49
N CYS A 132 7.87 23.85 -4.44
CA CYS A 132 7.01 22.68 -4.63
C CYS A 132 5.97 22.57 -3.50
N PRO A 133 4.70 22.25 -3.81
CA PRO A 133 3.68 21.99 -2.81
C PRO A 133 4.12 20.89 -1.83
N SER A 134 3.99 21.14 -0.54
CA SER A 134 4.41 20.18 0.51
C SER A 134 3.70 18.83 0.37
N GLY A 135 2.43 18.81 -0.05
CA GLY A 135 1.72 17.57 -0.29
C GLY A 135 2.29 16.74 -1.44
N LEU A 136 2.90 17.35 -2.46
CA LEU A 136 3.63 16.62 -3.49
C LEU A 136 4.96 16.06 -2.94
N ILE A 137 5.69 16.84 -2.14
CA ILE A 137 6.92 16.42 -1.46
C ILE A 137 6.67 15.18 -0.58
N GLU A 138 5.63 15.19 0.25
CA GLU A 138 5.24 14.03 1.06
C GLU A 138 4.72 12.87 0.20
N GLY A 139 3.97 13.20 -0.86
CA GLY A 139 3.43 12.21 -1.79
C GLY A 139 4.49 11.41 -2.52
N ILE A 140 5.60 12.05 -2.93
CA ILE A 140 6.74 11.37 -3.58
C ILE A 140 7.42 10.43 -2.59
N ALA A 141 7.62 10.87 -1.34
CA ALA A 141 8.18 10.02 -0.29
C ALA A 141 7.35 8.75 -0.05
N ASP A 142 6.03 8.90 0.02
CA ASP A 142 5.12 7.76 0.20
C ASP A 142 4.89 6.93 -1.07
N TRP A 143 5.07 7.50 -2.26
CA TRP A 143 5.13 6.76 -3.52
C TRP A 143 6.35 5.82 -3.55
N VAL A 144 7.52 6.29 -3.10
CA VAL A 144 8.72 5.45 -2.98
C VAL A 144 8.54 4.36 -1.92
N ARG A 145 7.93 4.71 -0.77
CA ARG A 145 7.60 3.73 0.30
C ARG A 145 6.65 2.64 -0.20
N LEU A 146 5.58 3.03 -0.91
CA LEU A 146 4.64 2.13 -1.59
C LEU A 146 5.40 1.14 -2.47
N HIS A 147 6.28 1.66 -3.31
CA HIS A 147 7.02 0.88 -4.29
C HIS A 147 8.23 0.13 -3.75
N SER A 148 8.57 0.35 -2.48
CA SER A 148 9.51 -0.45 -1.71
C SER A 148 8.83 -1.60 -0.94
N ASN A 149 7.53 -1.82 -1.17
CA ASN A 149 6.70 -2.83 -0.50
C ASN A 149 6.57 -2.61 1.03
N LEU A 150 6.57 -1.35 1.46
CA LEU A 150 6.55 -0.95 2.88
C LEU A 150 5.24 -0.25 3.29
N VAL A 151 4.14 -0.61 2.62
CA VAL A 151 2.80 -0.05 2.85
C VAL A 151 2.28 -0.46 4.24
N PRO A 152 1.87 0.50 5.08
CA PRO A 152 1.13 0.23 6.32
C PRO A 152 -0.28 -0.31 6.06
N PRO A 153 -0.86 -1.15 6.94
CA PRO A 153 -2.19 -1.73 6.72
C PRO A 153 -3.32 -0.70 6.70
N HIS A 154 -3.11 0.46 7.32
CA HIS A 154 -4.11 1.51 7.42
C HIS A 154 -4.16 2.41 6.18
N TRP A 155 -3.19 2.31 5.27
CA TRP A 155 -3.22 3.05 4.02
C TRP A 155 -4.38 2.58 3.16
N LYS A 156 -5.18 3.55 2.69
CA LYS A 156 -6.32 3.30 1.81
C LYS A 156 -6.12 4.03 0.51
N ARG A 157 -6.32 3.31 -0.60
CA ARG A 157 -6.32 3.84 -1.96
C ARG A 157 -7.64 4.55 -2.23
N ILE A 158 -7.77 5.73 -1.64
CA ILE A 158 -8.92 6.63 -1.79
C ILE A 158 -8.40 8.04 -2.11
N PRO A 159 -9.17 8.88 -2.82
CA PRO A 159 -8.80 10.27 -3.03
C PRO A 159 -8.69 11.05 -1.71
N GLY A 160 -7.79 12.04 -1.68
CA GLY A 160 -7.74 13.06 -0.64
C GLY A 160 -8.67 14.23 -0.93
N ALA A 161 -8.60 15.29 -0.13
CA ALA A 161 -9.39 16.52 -0.38
C ALA A 161 -8.94 17.27 -1.64
N LYS A 162 -7.69 17.08 -2.07
CA LYS A 162 -7.05 17.63 -3.27
C LYS A 162 -5.93 16.70 -3.73
N TRP A 163 -5.38 16.95 -4.92
CA TRP A 163 -4.39 16.08 -5.54
C TRP A 163 -3.06 16.00 -4.76
N ASP A 164 -2.65 17.12 -4.15
CA ASP A 164 -1.49 17.26 -3.25
C ASP A 164 -1.93 17.23 -1.78
N ALA A 165 -2.82 16.31 -1.40
CA ALA A 165 -3.21 16.12 0.00
C ALA A 165 -2.05 15.59 0.89
N GLY A 166 -0.94 15.15 0.30
CA GLY A 166 0.20 14.57 1.01
C GLY A 166 0.10 13.07 1.18
N TYR A 167 1.20 12.52 1.68
CA TYR A 167 1.32 11.15 2.17
C TYR A 167 0.75 10.11 1.19
N GLU A 168 0.04 9.10 1.70
CA GLU A 168 -0.47 7.99 0.89
C GLU A 168 -1.49 8.44 -0.15
N LYS A 169 -2.21 9.53 0.10
CA LYS A 169 -3.24 10.06 -0.82
C LYS A 169 -2.59 10.52 -2.12
N THR A 170 -1.58 11.37 -2.01
CA THR A 170 -0.81 11.81 -3.17
C THR A 170 0.07 10.68 -3.71
N GLY A 171 0.63 9.82 -2.85
CA GLY A 171 1.41 8.65 -3.29
C GLY A 171 0.61 7.68 -4.18
N TYR A 172 -0.64 7.36 -3.83
CA TYR A 172 -1.49 6.52 -4.68
C TYR A 172 -1.94 7.21 -5.96
N PHE A 173 -2.11 8.53 -5.95
CA PHE A 173 -2.39 9.29 -7.15
C PHE A 173 -1.21 9.27 -8.12
N LEU A 174 0.00 9.51 -7.62
CA LEU A 174 1.23 9.41 -8.41
C LEU A 174 1.39 8.01 -9.00
N GLU A 175 1.11 6.95 -8.24
CA GLU A 175 1.16 5.57 -8.75
C GLU A 175 0.14 5.32 -9.86
N TRP A 176 -1.07 5.89 -9.74
CA TRP A 176 -2.07 5.83 -10.80
C TRP A 176 -1.60 6.54 -12.08
N ILE A 177 -0.98 7.71 -11.97
CA ILE A 177 -0.40 8.44 -13.12
C ILE A 177 0.69 7.59 -13.77
N ASP A 178 1.62 7.09 -12.96
CA ASP A 178 2.77 6.33 -13.42
C ASP A 178 2.35 5.07 -14.18
N ARG A 179 1.36 4.32 -13.68
CA ARG A 179 0.80 3.16 -14.38
C ARG A 179 0.17 3.51 -15.73
N ARG A 180 -0.50 4.66 -15.81
CA ARG A 180 -1.32 5.03 -16.97
C ARG A 180 -0.47 5.69 -18.08
N TYR A 181 0.48 6.54 -17.69
CA TYR A 181 1.28 7.37 -18.58
C TYR A 181 2.75 6.97 -18.64
N GLY A 182 3.28 6.28 -17.62
CA GLY A 182 4.66 5.82 -17.53
C GLY A 182 4.93 4.59 -18.39
N LYS A 183 4.96 4.76 -19.71
CA LYS A 183 5.21 3.67 -20.67
C LYS A 183 6.48 3.92 -21.49
N THR A 184 7.40 2.96 -21.46
CA THR A 184 8.59 2.94 -22.31
C THR A 184 8.45 1.83 -23.33
N LYS A 185 8.48 2.19 -24.62
CA LYS A 185 8.28 1.26 -25.76
C LYS A 185 7.01 0.40 -25.62
N GLY A 186 5.93 1.01 -25.12
CA GLY A 186 4.63 0.36 -24.94
C GLY A 186 4.53 -0.58 -23.72
N LYS A 187 5.57 -0.69 -22.90
CA LYS A 187 5.54 -1.42 -21.62
C LYS A 187 5.54 -0.44 -20.45
N GLU A 188 4.80 -0.77 -19.41
CA GLU A 188 4.83 -0.03 -18.15
C GLU A 188 6.26 0.00 -17.60
N GLU A 189 6.75 1.20 -17.31
CA GLU A 189 8.00 1.40 -16.61
C GLU A 189 7.72 2.11 -15.29
N LYS A 190 7.89 1.35 -14.21
CA LYS A 190 7.75 1.85 -12.85
C LYS A 190 8.72 3.01 -12.60
N GLY A 191 8.19 4.13 -12.11
CA GLY A 191 8.90 5.38 -11.84
C GLY A 191 9.02 6.31 -13.04
N ALA A 192 8.50 5.98 -14.22
CA ALA A 192 8.79 6.77 -15.42
C ALA A 192 8.35 8.23 -15.31
N ILE A 193 7.16 8.53 -14.77
CA ILE A 193 6.68 9.90 -14.60
C ILE A 193 7.32 10.53 -13.37
N VAL A 194 7.34 9.80 -12.24
CA VAL A 194 7.87 10.35 -10.97
C VAL A 194 9.35 10.71 -11.06
N ARG A 195 10.18 9.95 -11.80
CA ARG A 195 11.59 10.29 -12.04
C ARG A 195 11.74 11.59 -12.83
N VAL A 196 10.95 11.76 -13.89
CA VAL A 196 11.02 12.98 -14.72
C VAL A 196 10.49 14.17 -13.94
N LEU A 197 9.45 13.99 -13.13
CA LEU A 197 8.94 15.01 -12.22
C LEU A 197 10.02 15.44 -11.23
N ASN A 198 10.67 14.49 -10.53
CA ASN A 198 11.77 14.77 -9.62
C ASN A 198 12.90 15.54 -10.33
N GLU A 199 13.40 15.04 -11.46
CA GLU A 199 14.47 15.70 -12.23
C GLU A 199 14.08 17.11 -12.71
N THR A 200 12.82 17.33 -13.09
CA THR A 200 12.32 18.65 -13.49
C THR A 200 12.43 19.64 -12.33
N MET A 201 12.10 19.21 -11.12
CA MET A 201 12.16 20.03 -9.90
C MET A 201 13.59 20.35 -9.44
N LYS A 202 14.63 19.84 -10.11
CA LYS A 202 16.02 20.11 -9.77
C LYS A 202 16.43 21.57 -10.01
N GLU A 203 16.07 22.12 -11.18
CA GLU A 203 16.66 23.37 -11.69
C GLU A 203 15.66 24.54 -11.75
N CYS A 204 14.36 24.26 -11.68
CA CYS A 204 13.30 25.27 -11.81
C CYS A 204 12.45 25.42 -10.54
N GLU A 205 11.74 26.54 -10.45
CA GLU A 205 10.62 26.69 -9.52
C GLU A 205 9.42 25.87 -10.00
N TYR A 206 8.52 25.54 -9.09
CA TYR A 206 7.35 24.73 -9.36
C TYR A 206 6.25 25.57 -10.04
N GLU A 207 6.02 25.30 -11.32
CA GLU A 207 4.92 25.89 -12.09
C GLU A 207 3.94 24.76 -12.47
N GLU A 208 2.85 24.64 -11.71
CA GLU A 208 1.94 23.49 -11.75
C GLU A 208 1.50 23.13 -13.18
N GLU A 209 0.83 24.05 -13.88
CA GLU A 209 0.26 23.76 -15.19
C GLU A 209 1.36 23.36 -16.19
N LYS A 210 2.45 24.10 -16.24
CA LYS A 210 3.56 23.83 -17.16
C LYS A 210 4.18 22.46 -16.89
N ILE A 211 4.52 22.15 -15.64
CA ILE A 211 5.18 20.88 -15.28
C ILE A 211 4.31 19.69 -15.67
N TRP A 212 3.02 19.71 -15.34
CA TRP A 212 2.14 18.57 -15.60
C TRP A 212 1.79 18.43 -17.08
N VAL A 213 1.59 19.54 -17.80
CA VAL A 213 1.40 19.51 -19.25
C VAL A 213 2.66 19.01 -19.97
N ASP A 214 3.85 19.44 -19.56
CA ASP A 214 5.11 18.95 -20.15
C ASP A 214 5.32 17.44 -19.86
N LEU A 215 4.93 16.97 -18.67
CA LEU A 215 5.11 15.57 -18.25
C LEU A 215 4.15 14.59 -18.94
N VAL A 216 2.85 14.91 -19.00
CA VAL A 216 1.81 13.97 -19.43
C VAL A 216 0.81 14.54 -20.44
N GLY A 217 0.99 15.80 -20.86
CA GLY A 217 0.13 16.46 -21.84
C GLY A 217 -1.20 16.98 -21.30
N LEU A 218 -1.42 16.94 -19.97
CA LEU A 218 -2.67 17.36 -19.33
C LEU A 218 -2.38 18.12 -18.02
N PRO A 219 -3.22 19.11 -17.66
CA PRO A 219 -3.17 19.74 -16.34
C PRO A 219 -3.44 18.73 -15.22
N VAL A 220 -2.79 18.90 -14.06
CA VAL A 220 -2.97 17.99 -12.90
C VAL A 220 -4.41 17.96 -12.38
N THR A 221 -5.15 19.06 -12.52
CA THR A 221 -6.56 19.14 -12.15
C THR A 221 -7.40 18.14 -12.95
N ALA A 222 -7.19 18.04 -14.26
CA ALA A 222 -7.87 17.08 -15.12
C ALA A 222 -7.47 15.63 -14.80
N LEU A 223 -6.18 15.39 -14.52
CA LEU A 223 -5.69 14.08 -14.08
C LEU A 223 -6.34 13.66 -12.76
N TRP A 224 -6.46 14.61 -11.83
CA TRP A 224 -7.05 14.40 -10.51
C TRP A 224 -8.53 14.06 -10.58
N GLU A 225 -9.28 14.79 -11.42
CA GLU A 225 -10.70 14.49 -11.69
C GLU A 225 -10.85 13.06 -12.24
N CYS A 226 -10.05 12.69 -13.24
CA CYS A 226 -10.06 11.33 -13.80
C CYS A 226 -9.74 10.25 -12.75
N TYR A 227 -8.77 10.52 -11.87
CA TYR A 227 -8.45 9.60 -10.77
C TYR A 227 -9.62 9.47 -9.79
N CYS A 228 -10.23 10.59 -9.39
CA CYS A 228 -11.37 10.60 -8.48
C CYS A 228 -12.55 9.80 -9.04
N ASP A 229 -12.86 9.99 -10.32
CA ASP A 229 -13.98 9.28 -10.95
C ASP A 229 -13.72 7.77 -11.09
N GLU A 230 -12.49 7.36 -11.43
CA GLU A 230 -12.13 5.92 -11.43
C GLU A 230 -12.22 5.31 -10.02
N MET A 231 -11.87 6.05 -8.97
CA MET A 231 -11.99 5.55 -7.60
C MET A 231 -13.46 5.40 -7.17
N LYS A 232 -14.33 6.34 -7.55
CA LYS A 232 -15.79 6.23 -7.30
C LYS A 232 -16.38 5.02 -8.03
N GLU A 233 -16.05 4.84 -9.30
CA GLU A 233 -16.53 3.70 -10.09
C GLU A 233 -16.09 2.37 -9.47
N LYS A 234 -14.84 2.25 -9.02
CA LYS A 234 -14.36 1.05 -8.31
C LYS A 234 -15.10 0.80 -7.01
N GLU A 235 -15.37 1.84 -6.22
CA GLU A 235 -16.11 1.72 -4.97
C GLU A 235 -17.57 1.28 -5.23
N GLU A 236 -18.20 1.78 -6.28
CA GLU A 236 -19.54 1.35 -6.70
C GLU A 236 -19.56 -0.12 -7.14
N ILE A 237 -18.58 -0.53 -7.95
CA ILE A 237 -18.43 -1.93 -8.39
C ILE A 237 -18.21 -2.86 -7.18
N GLU A 238 -17.34 -2.48 -6.24
CA GLU A 238 -17.06 -3.27 -5.04
C GLU A 238 -18.32 -3.44 -4.17
N LYS A 239 -19.09 -2.38 -3.95
CA LYS A 239 -20.37 -2.45 -3.22
C LYS A 239 -21.38 -3.38 -3.91
N VAL A 240 -21.45 -3.36 -5.24
CA VAL A 240 -22.33 -4.26 -6.01
C VAL A 240 -21.88 -5.71 -5.86
N LEU A 241 -20.57 -5.98 -5.93
CA LEU A 241 -20.02 -7.33 -5.74
C LEU A 241 -20.29 -7.86 -4.33
N GLU A 242 -20.04 -7.06 -3.29
CA GLU A 242 -20.33 -7.42 -1.89
C GLU A 242 -21.82 -7.71 -1.66
N THR A 243 -22.71 -6.92 -2.27
CA THR A 243 -24.17 -7.12 -2.19
C THR A 243 -24.59 -8.42 -2.87
N ASN A 244 -23.99 -8.74 -4.02
CA ASN A 244 -24.28 -9.96 -4.77
C ASN A 244 -23.76 -11.20 -4.05
N GLU A 245 -22.55 -11.18 -3.50
CA GLU A 245 -22.00 -12.28 -2.69
C GLU A 245 -22.81 -12.51 -1.41
N SER A 246 -23.23 -11.43 -0.76
CA SER A 246 -24.12 -11.49 0.41
C SER A 246 -25.47 -12.12 0.03
N SER A 247 -26.05 -11.70 -1.10
CA SER A 247 -27.32 -12.23 -1.61
C SER A 247 -27.22 -13.72 -1.97
N GLU A 248 -26.15 -14.13 -2.66
CA GLU A 248 -25.90 -15.54 -2.96
C GLU A 248 -25.72 -16.38 -1.69
N THR A 249 -25.04 -15.84 -0.68
CA THR A 249 -24.83 -16.53 0.59
C THR A 249 -26.14 -16.74 1.34
N VAL A 250 -27.00 -15.72 1.36
CA VAL A 250 -28.35 -15.80 1.95
C VAL A 250 -29.22 -16.82 1.20
N LEU A 251 -29.21 -16.82 -0.14
CA LEU A 251 -29.94 -17.81 -0.94
C LEU A 251 -29.47 -19.24 -0.65
N LYS A 252 -28.15 -19.48 -0.61
CA LYS A 252 -27.57 -20.80 -0.28
C LYS A 252 -27.93 -21.25 1.16
N GLN A 253 -28.04 -20.33 2.11
CA GLN A 253 -28.49 -20.64 3.48
C GLN A 253 -30.00 -20.95 3.51
N ALA A 254 -30.82 -20.18 2.81
CA ALA A 254 -32.26 -20.41 2.71
C ALA A 254 -32.59 -21.75 2.02
N GLU A 255 -31.87 -22.11 0.95
CA GLU A 255 -32.01 -23.42 0.30
C GLU A 255 -31.62 -24.59 1.22
N LYS A 256 -30.57 -24.42 2.03
CA LYS A 256 -30.17 -25.43 3.03
C LYS A 256 -31.21 -25.58 4.15
N ALA A 257 -31.78 -24.47 4.63
CA ALA A 257 -32.84 -24.47 5.63
C ALA A 257 -34.11 -25.17 5.08
N ASN A 258 -34.54 -24.81 3.87
CA ASN A 258 -35.72 -25.38 3.24
C ASN A 258 -35.55 -26.89 2.93
N LYS A 259 -34.34 -27.34 2.55
CA LYS A 259 -34.02 -28.77 2.44
C LYS A 259 -34.09 -29.51 3.77
N ARG A 260 -33.71 -28.87 4.88
CA ARG A 260 -33.78 -29.46 6.23
C ARG A 260 -35.22 -29.58 6.72
N ASP A 261 -36.03 -28.54 6.52
CA ASP A 261 -37.45 -28.54 6.88
C ASP A 261 -38.23 -29.57 6.06
N ARG A 262 -37.93 -29.71 4.76
CA ARG A 262 -38.54 -30.73 3.89
C ARG A 262 -38.11 -32.16 4.25
N ALA A 263 -36.89 -32.36 4.76
CA ALA A 263 -36.48 -33.67 5.27
C ALA A 263 -37.23 -34.02 6.57
N GLN A 264 -37.43 -33.05 7.46
CA GLN A 264 -38.19 -33.27 8.71
C GLN A 264 -39.69 -33.47 8.48
N SER A 265 -40.29 -32.86 7.45
CA SER A 265 -41.71 -33.08 7.12
C SER A 265 -41.98 -34.46 6.52
N VAL A 266 -41.01 -35.06 5.81
CA VAL A 266 -41.16 -36.40 5.22
C VAL A 266 -41.08 -37.49 6.31
N ASP A 267 -40.35 -37.25 7.40
CA ASP A 267 -40.30 -38.16 8.55
C ASP A 267 -41.57 -38.13 9.43
N LEU A 268 -42.47 -37.15 9.24
CA LEU A 268 -43.74 -37.02 9.98
C LEU A 268 -44.96 -37.58 9.23
N GLU A 269 -44.88 -37.81 7.91
CA GLU A 269 -45.96 -38.45 7.14
C GLU A 269 -45.86 -39.98 7.08
N SER A 270 -44.82 -40.59 7.65
CA SER A 270 -44.71 -42.06 7.76
C SER A 270 -45.29 -42.66 9.05
N ASP A 271 -45.93 -41.87 9.93
CA ASP A 271 -46.44 -42.35 11.23
C ASP A 271 -47.92 -42.04 11.47
N ALA A 272 -48.74 -42.17 10.42
CA ALA A 272 -50.19 -42.14 10.54
C ALA A 272 -50.87 -43.16 9.62
N SER A 273 -50.71 -44.46 9.92
CA SER A 273 -51.77 -45.44 9.65
C SER A 273 -51.62 -46.73 10.46
N LEU A 274 -52.61 -46.95 11.33
CA LEU A 274 -53.22 -48.23 11.70
C LEU A 274 -52.40 -49.21 12.57
N ASP A 275 -52.93 -49.46 13.77
CA ASP A 275 -53.37 -50.82 14.09
C ASP A 275 -54.69 -50.82 14.87
N ALA A 276 -55.66 -51.50 14.28
CA ALA A 276 -56.90 -51.91 14.92
C ALA A 276 -56.66 -53.27 15.61
N VAL A 277 -57.12 -53.42 16.85
CA VAL A 277 -57.34 -54.74 17.47
C VAL A 277 -58.85 -54.94 17.66
N VAL A 278 -59.28 -56.09 17.18
CA VAL A 278 -60.62 -56.67 17.04
C VAL A 278 -61.26 -57.00 18.40
N VAL A 279 -62.60 -57.02 18.51
CA VAL A 279 -63.44 -58.18 18.94
C VAL A 279 -64.92 -57.79 19.23
N PHE A 280 -65.80 -58.32 18.37
CA PHE A 280 -67.18 -58.87 18.53
C PHE A 280 -68.34 -58.07 19.16
N GLY A 281 -69.52 -58.12 18.47
CA GLY A 281 -70.83 -58.09 19.14
C GLY A 281 -72.03 -57.49 18.38
N THR A 282 -72.59 -58.27 17.45
CA THR A 282 -74.03 -58.47 17.08
C THR A 282 -75.10 -57.35 17.06
N SER A 283 -75.92 -57.44 15.98
CA SER A 283 -77.37 -57.14 15.84
C SER A 283 -77.76 -55.65 15.70
N GLU A 284 -78.67 -55.21 14.83
CA GLU A 284 -79.77 -55.82 14.06
C GLU A 284 -80.26 -54.80 13.01
N GLU A 285 -80.84 -55.27 11.89
CA GLU A 285 -81.96 -54.68 11.09
C GLU A 285 -81.96 -53.17 10.72
N ALA A 286 -82.33 -52.69 9.52
CA ALA A 286 -83.15 -53.21 8.42
C ALA A 286 -82.87 -52.42 7.11
N GLN A 287 -83.10 -53.08 5.97
CA GLN A 287 -83.20 -52.55 4.60
C GLN A 287 -84.62 -51.95 4.33
N PRO A 288 -84.99 -51.56 3.08
CA PRO A 288 -84.49 -50.52 2.14
C PRO A 288 -85.70 -49.62 1.71
N PRO A 289 -85.92 -49.00 0.50
CA PRO A 289 -85.64 -49.39 -0.92
C PRO A 289 -84.80 -48.33 -1.69
N VAL A 290 -83.96 -48.63 -2.70
CA VAL A 290 -84.18 -49.18 -4.07
C VAL A 290 -84.73 -48.14 -5.07
N VAL A 291 -83.84 -47.75 -6.02
CA VAL A 291 -84.07 -47.53 -7.48
C VAL A 291 -84.78 -46.21 -7.85
N LYS A 292 -84.34 -45.41 -8.83
CA LYS A 292 -83.70 -45.63 -10.14
C LYS A 292 -83.01 -44.35 -10.59
#